data_AF-A0A9R0JWT0-F1
#
_entry.id   AF-A0A9R0JWT0-F1
#
_cell.length_a   1.000
_cell.length_b   1.000
_cell.length_c   1.000
_cell.angle_alpha   90.00
_cell.angle_beta   90.00
_cell.angle_gamma   90.00
#
_symmetry.space_group_name_H-M   'P 1'
#
loop_
_entity.id
_entity.type
_entity.pdbx_description
1 polymer ?
#
loop_
_entity_poly.entity_id
_entity_poly.type
_entity_poly.pdbx_seq_one_letter_code
_entity_poly.pdbx_strand_id
1 'polypeptide(L)'
;MEAIVRAWYKRHFPFLHTGNVVNVDDNRVGPLYKHVFPPALAPGISFVGVPSVDATFFLSELQSKWIAGVLSGRISLPSEEQMMEDVEAFYSELEAEGVPKRYTHKIDYSKRVCGPYEYEDWVAGESGYPLTEEWRKNMYRRTGVRMFKQTETYRDEWDDQHLVLEAHQHFMQQKVLCATGAH
;
A
#
# COMPACT_ATOMS: atom_id res chain seq x y z
N MET A 1 -9.77 37.58 9.98
CA MET A 1 -9.63 36.70 8.81
C MET A 1 -8.79 35.52 9.26
N GLU A 2 -9.42 34.39 9.56
CA GLU A 2 -8.69 33.16 9.90
C GLU A 2 -8.46 32.39 8.60
N ALA A 3 -7.20 32.16 8.25
CA ALA A 3 -6.83 31.36 7.10
C ALA A 3 -6.59 29.92 7.57
N ILE A 4 -7.40 28.97 7.09
CA ILE A 4 -7.12 27.54 7.27
C ILE A 4 -6.12 27.13 6.19
N VAL A 5 -4.88 26.87 6.59
CA VAL A 5 -3.85 26.32 5.69
C VAL A 5 -4.03 24.80 5.60
N ARG A 6 -4.48 24.31 4.44
CA ARG A 6 -4.50 22.88 4.12
C ARG A 6 -3.19 22.49 3.41
N ALA A 7 -2.12 22.36 4.19
CA ALA A 7 -0.82 21.89 3.70
C ALA A 7 -0.66 20.37 3.89
N TRP A 8 0.14 19.75 3.04
CA TRP A 8 0.48 18.33 3.13
C TRP A 8 1.55 18.08 4.20
N TYR A 9 1.58 16.87 4.75
CA TYR A 9 2.59 16.44 5.72
C TYR A 9 3.90 16.03 5.02
N LYS A 10 5.03 16.24 5.71
CA LYS A 10 6.35 15.78 5.29
C LYS A 10 6.73 14.50 6.05
N ARG A 11 7.31 13.53 5.35
CA ARG A 11 7.94 12.34 5.96
C ARG A 11 9.16 12.78 6.76
N HIS A 12 9.26 12.32 8.01
CA HIS A 12 10.40 12.64 8.86
C HIS A 12 10.64 11.53 9.88
N PHE A 13 11.88 11.02 9.93
CA PHE A 13 12.29 9.91 10.80
C PHE A 13 13.54 10.34 11.62
N PRO A 14 13.40 11.24 12.61
CA PRO A 14 14.54 11.81 13.33
C PRO A 14 15.34 10.80 14.15
N PHE A 15 14.75 9.63 14.41
CA PHE A 15 15.37 8.54 15.14
C PHE A 15 16.24 7.62 14.25
N LEU A 16 16.06 7.67 12.93
CA LEU A 16 16.68 6.72 12.01
C LEU A 16 18.02 7.24 11.49
N HIS A 17 19.12 6.68 12.00
CA HIS A 17 20.48 7.07 11.64
C HIS A 17 21.12 6.00 10.74
N THR A 18 20.89 6.09 9.43
CA THR A 18 21.36 5.09 8.44
C THR A 18 22.56 5.56 7.62
N GLY A 19 23.31 6.58 8.06
CA GLY A 19 24.45 7.09 7.29
C GLY A 19 24.10 7.53 5.86
N ASN A 20 22.90 8.09 5.66
CA ASN A 20 22.29 8.48 4.37
C ASN A 20 21.89 7.33 3.43
N VAL A 21 22.00 6.06 3.83
CA VAL A 21 21.52 4.91 3.04
C VAL A 21 20.01 4.98 2.80
N VAL A 22 19.24 5.47 3.77
CA VAL A 22 17.85 5.91 3.58
C VAL A 22 17.79 7.41 3.80
N ASN A 23 17.19 8.13 2.86
CA ASN A 23 16.97 9.56 2.97
C ASN A 23 15.53 9.93 2.61
N VAL A 24 15.17 11.17 2.94
CA VAL A 24 13.91 11.78 2.51
C VAL A 24 14.22 13.00 1.66
N ASP A 25 13.95 12.91 0.36
CA ASP A 25 14.13 14.00 -0.60
C ASP A 25 12.80 14.34 -1.28
N ASP A 26 12.33 15.58 -1.14
CA ASP A 26 10.98 16.01 -1.59
C ASP A 26 9.90 14.96 -1.28
N ASN A 27 9.81 14.50 -0.02
CA ASN A 27 8.83 13.51 0.46
C ASN A 27 8.95 12.08 -0.15
N ARG A 28 9.97 11.81 -0.98
CA ARG A 28 10.38 10.45 -1.37
C ARG A 28 11.27 9.88 -0.27
N VAL A 29 10.84 8.79 0.35
CA VAL A 29 11.64 7.98 1.27
C VAL A 29 12.34 6.91 0.43
N GLY A 30 13.67 6.91 0.38
CA GLY A 30 14.35 6.01 -0.52
C GLY A 30 15.85 5.91 -0.37
N PRO A 31 16.47 5.00 -1.15
CA PRO A 31 15.82 4.00 -2.02
C PRO A 31 15.04 2.93 -1.22
N LEU A 32 13.89 2.50 -1.73
CA LEU A 32 13.04 1.47 -1.11
C LEU A 32 12.48 0.51 -2.16
N TYR A 33 12.96 -0.74 -2.15
CA TYR A 33 12.38 -1.84 -2.91
C TYR A 33 10.94 -2.05 -2.51
N LYS A 34 10.04 -1.93 -3.51
CA LYS A 34 8.59 -2.07 -3.36
C LYS A 34 8.02 -1.25 -2.19
N HIS A 35 8.61 -0.08 -1.93
CA HIS A 35 8.26 0.84 -0.84
C HIS A 35 8.43 0.29 0.59
N VAL A 36 9.14 -0.83 0.77
CA VAL A 36 9.30 -1.51 2.07
C VAL A 36 10.75 -1.62 2.49
N PHE A 37 11.63 -2.15 1.63
CA PHE A 37 12.98 -2.54 2.02
C PHE A 37 14.04 -1.62 1.43
N PRO A 38 14.91 -0.98 2.23
CA PRO A 38 16.14 -0.38 1.70
C PRO A 38 17.08 -1.49 1.23
N PRO A 39 17.49 -1.54 -0.05
CA PRO A 39 18.26 -2.69 -0.58
C PRO A 39 19.49 -3.03 0.27
N ALA A 40 20.30 -2.04 0.62
CA ALA A 40 21.54 -2.21 1.39
C ALA A 40 21.35 -2.56 2.89
N LEU A 41 20.12 -2.46 3.41
CA LEU A 41 19.82 -2.73 4.83
C LEU A 41 18.81 -3.87 5.01
N ALA A 42 18.37 -4.49 3.91
CA ALA A 42 17.39 -5.56 3.93
C ALA A 42 18.03 -6.89 4.38
N PRO A 43 17.30 -7.75 5.13
CA PRO A 43 15.99 -7.49 5.73
C PRO A 43 16.05 -6.80 7.10
N GLY A 44 17.24 -6.37 7.56
CA GLY A 44 17.46 -5.82 8.90
C GLY A 44 16.66 -4.54 9.21
N ILE A 45 16.30 -3.76 8.18
CA ILE A 45 15.39 -2.62 8.28
C ILE A 45 14.30 -2.74 7.21
N SER A 46 13.06 -2.44 7.59
CA SER A 46 11.90 -2.38 6.70
C SER A 46 10.93 -1.29 7.16
N PHE A 47 10.07 -0.84 6.25
CA PHE A 47 9.07 0.18 6.52
C PHE A 47 7.66 -0.33 6.20
N VAL A 48 6.71 0.01 7.07
CA VAL A 48 5.27 -0.26 6.88
C VAL A 48 4.53 1.06 6.76
N GLY A 49 3.54 1.12 5.87
CA GLY A 49 2.67 2.30 5.72
C GLY A 49 3.35 3.48 5.03
N VAL A 50 4.43 3.23 4.28
CA VAL A 50 5.06 4.24 3.43
C VAL A 50 4.07 4.68 2.33
N PRO A 51 3.43 3.78 1.57
CA PRO A 51 2.50 4.21 0.55
C PRO A 51 1.36 5.07 1.09
N SER A 52 1.08 6.17 0.40
CA SER A 52 -0.08 7.02 0.70
C SER A 52 -1.30 6.46 -0.04
N VAL A 53 -2.10 5.66 0.67
CA VAL A 53 -3.28 4.97 0.13
C VAL A 53 -4.48 5.11 1.08
N ASP A 54 -5.69 5.12 0.53
CA ASP A 54 -6.94 5.20 1.29
C ASP A 54 -7.22 3.92 2.11
N ALA A 55 -6.71 2.77 1.65
CA ALA A 55 -6.88 1.46 2.29
C ALA A 55 -5.74 1.10 3.28
N THR A 56 -5.35 2.05 4.14
CA THR A 56 -4.09 1.96 4.92
C THR A 56 -3.96 0.69 5.77
N PHE A 57 -5.04 0.24 6.43
CA PHE A 57 -4.98 -0.93 7.31
C PHE A 57 -4.70 -2.23 6.55
N PHE A 58 -5.39 -2.41 5.42
CA PHE A 58 -5.24 -3.61 4.60
C PHE A 58 -3.82 -3.71 4.03
N LEU A 59 -3.31 -2.59 3.50
CA LEU A 59 -1.96 -2.59 2.97
C LEU A 59 -0.91 -2.81 4.07
N SER A 60 -1.08 -2.19 5.24
CA SER A 60 -0.15 -2.35 6.36
C SER A 60 -0.11 -3.81 6.84
N GLU A 61 -1.25 -4.50 6.84
CA GLU A 61 -1.34 -5.92 7.18
C GLU A 61 -0.55 -6.77 6.18
N LEU A 62 -0.75 -6.55 4.87
CA LEU A 62 -0.03 -7.25 3.81
C LEU A 62 1.48 -7.02 3.88
N GLN A 63 1.92 -5.76 4.01
CA GLN A 63 3.34 -5.44 4.17
C GLN A 63 3.93 -6.11 5.42
N SER A 64 3.21 -6.11 6.54
CA SER A 64 3.67 -6.74 7.78
C SER A 64 3.80 -8.26 7.64
N LYS A 65 2.84 -8.91 6.97
CA LYS A 65 2.89 -10.34 6.66
C LYS A 65 4.07 -10.70 5.76
N TRP A 66 4.31 -9.89 4.73
CA TRP A 66 5.45 -10.05 3.83
C TRP A 66 6.78 -9.95 4.59
N ILE A 67 6.95 -8.87 5.36
CA ILE A 67 8.14 -8.63 6.19
C ILE A 67 8.36 -9.78 7.16
N ALA A 68 7.31 -10.25 7.84
CA ALA A 68 7.41 -11.39 8.75
C ALA A 68 7.84 -12.68 8.03
N GLY A 69 7.33 -12.91 6.81
CA GLY A 69 7.75 -14.03 5.97
C GLY A 69 9.24 -13.97 5.60
N VAL A 70 9.72 -12.79 5.21
CA VAL A 70 11.14 -12.52 4.93
C VAL A 70 12.01 -12.75 6.16
N LEU A 71 11.65 -12.14 7.30
CA LEU A 71 12.40 -12.27 8.55
C LEU A 71 12.44 -13.72 9.07
N SER A 72 11.38 -14.51 8.81
CA SER A 72 11.33 -15.93 9.15
C SER A 72 12.09 -16.84 8.17
N GLY A 73 12.61 -16.30 7.06
CA GLY A 73 13.25 -17.08 5.99
C GLY A 73 12.27 -17.91 5.15
N ARG A 74 10.95 -17.70 5.28
CA ARG A 74 9.93 -18.35 4.44
C ARG A 74 9.86 -17.74 3.05
N ILE A 75 10.23 -16.47 2.93
CA ILE A 75 10.24 -15.70 1.69
C ILE A 75 11.67 -15.19 1.50
N SER A 76 12.24 -15.44 0.33
CA SER A 76 13.56 -14.92 -0.02
C SER A 76 13.40 -13.59 -0.74
N LEU A 77 14.18 -12.58 -0.34
CA LEU A 77 14.33 -11.37 -1.12
C LEU A 77 15.28 -11.61 -2.31
N PRO A 78 15.13 -10.84 -3.41
CA PRO A 78 16.15 -10.77 -4.46
C PRO A 78 17.49 -10.26 -3.91
N SER A 79 18.55 -10.31 -4.72
CA SER A 79 19.82 -9.71 -4.34
C SER A 79 19.70 -8.20 -4.15
N GLU A 80 20.64 -7.60 -3.42
CA GLU A 80 20.70 -6.14 -3.26
C GLU A 80 20.72 -5.41 -4.60
N GLU A 81 21.51 -5.93 -5.56
CA GLU A 81 21.63 -5.40 -6.92
C GLU A 81 20.27 -5.43 -7.64
N GLN A 82 19.57 -6.57 -7.61
CA GLN A 82 18.25 -6.72 -8.24
C GLN A 82 17.20 -5.80 -7.61
N MET A 83 17.22 -5.66 -6.28
CA MET A 83 16.34 -4.73 -5.57
C MET A 83 16.64 -3.28 -5.96
N MET A 84 17.91 -2.92 -6.15
CA MET A 84 18.31 -1.58 -6.58
C MET A 84 17.88 -1.30 -8.02
N GLU A 85 18.09 -2.26 -8.93
CA GLU A 85 17.66 -2.17 -10.33
C GLU A 85 16.14 -1.91 -10.45
N ASP A 86 15.32 -2.62 -9.65
CA ASP A 86 13.87 -2.40 -9.61
C ASP A 86 13.50 -0.99 -9.13
N VAL A 87 14.22 -0.47 -8.12
CA VAL A 87 14.01 0.90 -7.61
C VAL A 87 14.38 1.96 -8.65
N GLU A 88 15.52 1.78 -9.32
CA GLU A 88 16.01 2.69 -10.35
C GLU A 88 15.11 2.69 -11.59
N ALA A 89 14.65 1.50 -12.01
CA ALA A 89 13.67 1.35 -13.09
C ALA A 89 12.38 2.10 -12.75
N PHE A 90 11.83 1.89 -11.55
CA PHE A 90 10.62 2.61 -11.10
C PHE A 90 10.83 4.14 -11.04
N TYR A 91 11.99 4.62 -10.57
CA TYR A 91 12.27 6.06 -10.57
C TYR A 91 12.38 6.63 -11.97
N SER A 92 12.97 5.89 -12.91
CA SER A 92 13.08 6.27 -14.32
C SER A 92 11.71 6.34 -15.00
N GLU A 93 10.81 5.39 -14.71
CA GLU A 93 9.43 5.42 -15.18
C GLU A 93 8.68 6.66 -14.70
N LEU A 94 8.77 6.98 -13.40
CA LEU A 94 8.16 8.18 -12.84
C LEU A 94 8.72 9.46 -13.46
N GLU A 95 10.02 9.52 -13.72
CA GLU A 95 10.67 10.67 -14.36
C GLU A 95 10.21 10.81 -15.82
N ALA A 96 10.12 9.72 -16.57
CA ALA A 96 9.63 9.71 -17.94
C ALA A 96 8.16 10.16 -18.05
N GLU A 97 7.33 9.83 -17.05
CA GLU A 97 5.95 10.30 -16.93
C GLU A 97 5.84 11.74 -16.37
N GLY A 98 6.96 12.36 -15.99
CA GLY A 98 7.00 13.70 -15.41
C GLY A 98 6.40 13.79 -13.99
N VAL A 99 6.33 12.66 -13.27
CA VAL A 99 5.78 12.58 -11.92
C VAL A 99 6.78 13.15 -10.90
N PRO A 100 6.42 14.21 -10.15
CA PRO A 100 7.31 14.77 -9.13
C PRO A 100 7.67 13.77 -8.01
N LYS A 101 8.89 13.90 -7.45
CA LYS A 101 9.42 13.04 -6.37
C LYS A 101 8.46 12.90 -5.18
N ARG A 102 7.78 13.97 -4.76
CA ARG A 102 6.75 13.92 -3.69
C ARG A 102 5.58 12.97 -3.89
N TYR A 103 5.39 12.44 -5.11
CA TYR A 103 4.36 11.46 -5.42
C TYR A 103 4.89 10.04 -5.63
N THR A 104 6.18 9.78 -5.40
CA THR A 104 6.80 8.45 -5.55
C THR A 104 6.12 7.34 -4.75
N HIS A 105 5.47 7.68 -3.63
CA HIS A 105 4.75 6.70 -2.80
C HIS A 105 3.22 6.81 -2.92
N LYS A 106 2.70 7.56 -3.90
CA LYS A 106 1.27 7.60 -4.17
C LYS A 106 0.92 6.54 -5.22
N ILE A 107 0.82 5.30 -4.75
CA ILE A 107 0.63 4.11 -5.60
C ILE A 107 -0.71 4.18 -6.37
N ASP A 108 -1.74 4.80 -5.81
CA ASP A 108 -3.08 4.93 -6.43
C ASP A 108 -3.22 6.18 -7.33
N TYR A 109 -2.15 6.96 -7.56
CA TYR A 109 -2.26 8.22 -8.30
C TYR A 109 -2.17 8.04 -9.82
N SER A 110 -1.45 7.02 -10.29
CA SER A 110 -1.25 6.75 -11.72
C SER A 110 -2.19 5.66 -12.22
N LYS A 111 -3.49 6.00 -12.34
CA LYS A 111 -4.47 5.59 -13.39
C LYS A 111 -5.92 5.71 -12.88
N ARG A 112 -6.38 6.96 -12.74
CA ARG A 112 -7.80 7.38 -12.65
C ARG A 112 -8.65 6.65 -11.59
N VAL A 113 -8.67 7.22 -10.38
CA VAL A 113 -9.66 6.96 -9.29
C VAL A 113 -9.78 5.48 -8.95
N CYS A 114 -9.04 5.05 -7.92
CA CYS A 114 -8.99 3.68 -7.45
C CYS A 114 -8.51 2.75 -8.58
N GLY A 115 -7.21 2.89 -8.90
CA GLY A 115 -6.48 2.00 -9.78
C GLY A 115 -6.56 0.55 -9.31
N PRO A 116 -6.14 -0.41 -10.15
CA PRO A 116 -6.18 -1.81 -9.79
C PRO A 116 -5.27 -2.03 -8.57
N TYR A 117 -5.70 -2.90 -7.66
CA TYR A 117 -5.00 -3.32 -6.44
C TYR A 117 -3.71 -4.10 -6.76
N GLU A 118 -3.00 -3.74 -7.83
CA GLU A 118 -1.85 -4.44 -8.38
C GLU A 118 -0.73 -4.54 -7.35
N TYR A 119 -0.50 -3.48 -6.57
CA TYR A 119 0.51 -3.51 -5.53
C TYR A 119 0.08 -4.42 -4.37
N GLU A 120 -1.15 -4.29 -3.88
CA GLU A 120 -1.66 -5.14 -2.80
C GLU A 120 -1.70 -6.62 -3.21
N ASP A 121 -2.20 -6.91 -4.41
CA ASP A 121 -2.25 -8.26 -4.97
C ASP A 121 -0.84 -8.83 -5.19
N TRP A 122 0.12 -8.00 -5.61
CA TRP A 122 1.52 -8.39 -5.70
C TRP A 122 2.10 -8.75 -4.31
N VAL A 123 1.92 -7.88 -3.30
CA VAL A 123 2.40 -8.16 -1.93
C VAL A 123 1.72 -9.41 -1.35
N ALA A 124 0.42 -9.59 -1.60
CA ALA A 124 -0.32 -10.78 -1.19
C ALA A 124 0.25 -12.06 -1.84
N GLY A 125 0.49 -12.03 -3.15
CA GLY A 125 1.09 -13.12 -3.91
C GLY A 125 2.47 -13.51 -3.39
N GLU A 126 3.36 -12.53 -3.21
CA GLU A 126 4.69 -12.74 -2.64
C GLU A 126 4.64 -13.30 -1.21
N SER A 127 3.62 -12.91 -0.44
CA SER A 127 3.45 -13.36 0.94
C SER A 127 2.79 -14.74 1.06
N GLY A 128 2.34 -15.33 -0.05
CA GLY A 128 1.57 -16.58 -0.06
C GLY A 128 0.18 -16.45 0.56
N TYR A 129 -0.39 -15.24 0.59
CA TYR A 129 -1.76 -15.01 1.04
C TYR A 129 -2.72 -14.92 -0.14
N PRO A 130 -4.02 -15.21 0.07
CA PRO A 130 -5.03 -14.99 -0.94
C PRO A 130 -5.01 -13.54 -1.45
N LEU A 131 -5.26 -13.38 -2.74
CA LEU A 131 -5.45 -12.07 -3.35
C LEU A 131 -6.59 -11.30 -2.67
N THR A 132 -6.56 -9.99 -2.80
CA THR A 132 -7.58 -9.12 -2.23
C THR A 132 -8.96 -9.50 -2.77
N GLU A 133 -9.96 -9.58 -1.90
CA GLU A 133 -11.30 -10.02 -2.31
C GLU A 133 -11.95 -9.00 -3.26
N GLU A 134 -12.57 -9.48 -4.34
CA GLU A 134 -13.17 -8.61 -5.37
C GLU A 134 -14.27 -7.69 -4.81
N TRP A 135 -15.07 -8.15 -3.84
CA TRP A 135 -16.07 -7.31 -3.17
C TRP A 135 -15.42 -6.09 -2.49
N ARG A 136 -14.22 -6.27 -1.92
CA ARG A 136 -13.47 -5.21 -1.23
C ARG A 136 -12.97 -4.19 -2.24
N LYS A 137 -12.36 -4.67 -3.33
CA LYS A 137 -11.89 -3.80 -4.43
C LYS A 137 -13.02 -2.95 -4.98
N ASN A 138 -14.17 -3.57 -5.23
CA ASN A 138 -15.37 -2.90 -5.73
C ASN A 138 -15.94 -1.89 -4.72
N MET A 139 -15.95 -2.22 -3.43
CA MET A 139 -16.47 -1.33 -2.38
C MET A 139 -15.67 -0.04 -2.27
N TYR A 140 -14.33 -0.13 -2.31
CA TYR A 140 -13.46 1.06 -2.35
C TYR A 140 -13.65 1.87 -3.62
N ARG A 141 -13.66 1.23 -4.80
CA ARG A 141 -13.87 1.93 -6.08
C ARG A 141 -15.19 2.71 -6.07
N ARG A 142 -16.27 2.08 -5.62
CA ARG A 142 -17.59 2.74 -5.54
C ARG A 142 -17.61 3.86 -4.51
N THR A 143 -16.97 3.66 -3.36
CA THR A 143 -16.82 4.71 -2.34
C THR A 143 -16.04 5.90 -2.88
N GLY A 144 -14.94 5.68 -3.60
CA GLY A 144 -14.16 6.73 -4.26
C GLY A 144 -15.02 7.52 -5.26
N VAL A 145 -15.75 6.82 -6.14
CA VAL A 145 -16.67 7.47 -7.10
C VAL A 145 -17.75 8.28 -6.38
N ARG A 146 -18.35 7.76 -5.31
CA ARG A 146 -19.35 8.50 -4.51
C ARG A 146 -18.74 9.72 -3.83
N MET A 147 -17.55 9.59 -3.24
CA MET A 147 -16.86 10.72 -2.61
C MET A 147 -16.66 11.89 -3.60
N PHE A 148 -16.39 11.60 -4.87
CA PHE A 148 -16.26 12.64 -5.91
C PHE A 148 -17.60 13.17 -6.43
N LYS A 149 -18.63 12.33 -6.56
CA LYS A 149 -19.92 12.72 -7.17
C LYS A 149 -20.94 13.30 -6.19
N GLN A 150 -20.92 12.86 -4.95
CA GLN A 150 -21.90 13.20 -3.91
C GLN A 150 -21.17 13.52 -2.59
N THR A 151 -20.30 14.53 -2.63
CA THR A 151 -19.39 14.90 -1.53
C THR A 151 -20.07 15.07 -0.17
N GLU A 152 -21.33 15.49 -0.14
CA GLU A 152 -22.08 15.75 1.09
C GLU A 152 -22.79 14.51 1.62
N THR A 153 -23.29 13.62 0.75
CA THR A 153 -24.15 12.49 1.13
C THR A 153 -23.48 11.12 0.99
N TYR A 154 -22.24 11.03 0.49
CA TYR A 154 -21.58 9.75 0.21
C TYR A 154 -21.43 8.80 1.39
N ARG A 155 -21.52 9.32 2.62
CA ARG A 155 -21.45 8.54 3.86
C ARG A 155 -22.80 7.96 4.27
N ASP A 156 -23.89 8.57 3.83
CA ASP A 156 -25.26 8.24 4.25
C ASP A 156 -26.06 7.54 3.14
N GLU A 157 -25.68 7.78 1.87
CA GLU A 157 -26.35 7.23 0.69
C GLU A 157 -25.40 6.33 -0.09
N TRP A 158 -25.75 5.05 -0.22
CA TRP A 158 -25.01 4.08 -1.01
C TRP A 158 -25.92 3.08 -1.72
N ASP A 159 -25.48 2.65 -2.90
CA ASP A 159 -26.20 1.74 -3.81
C ASP A 159 -25.48 0.38 -3.96
N ASP A 160 -24.57 0.08 -3.02
CA ASP A 160 -23.69 -1.10 -3.02
C ASP A 160 -23.97 -2.09 -1.89
N GLN A 161 -25.21 -2.13 -1.41
CA GLN A 161 -25.65 -3.07 -0.37
C GLN A 161 -25.32 -4.54 -0.68
N HIS A 162 -25.30 -4.94 -1.96
CA HIS A 162 -24.91 -6.30 -2.34
C HIS A 162 -23.44 -6.62 -2.00
N LEU A 163 -22.52 -5.65 -2.12
CA LEU A 163 -21.11 -5.83 -1.73
C LEU A 163 -20.97 -5.99 -0.22
N VAL A 164 -21.82 -5.31 0.55
CA VAL A 164 -21.89 -5.48 2.01
C VAL A 164 -22.33 -6.91 2.36
N LEU A 165 -23.33 -7.44 1.66
CA LEU A 165 -23.79 -8.82 1.85
C LEU A 165 -22.72 -9.85 1.47
N GLU A 166 -22.02 -9.66 0.36
CA GLU A 166 -20.88 -10.51 -0.04
C GLU A 166 -19.78 -10.51 1.03
N ALA A 167 -19.43 -9.33 1.56
CA ALA A 167 -18.47 -9.21 2.65
C ALA A 167 -18.91 -9.99 3.90
N HIS A 168 -20.17 -9.84 4.31
CA HIS A 168 -20.72 -10.59 5.44
C HIS A 168 -20.66 -12.11 5.24
N GLN A 169 -21.03 -12.59 4.06
CA GLN A 169 -20.97 -14.02 3.73
C GLN A 169 -19.53 -14.54 3.81
N HIS A 170 -18.58 -13.81 3.24
CA HIS A 170 -17.17 -14.15 3.30
C HIS A 170 -16.65 -14.20 4.75
N PHE A 171 -16.96 -13.20 5.57
CA PHE A 171 -16.55 -13.20 6.98
C PHE A 171 -17.18 -14.33 7.80
N MET A 172 -18.42 -14.73 7.49
CA MET A 172 -19.06 -15.88 8.13
C MET A 172 -18.35 -17.19 7.77
N GLN A 173 -17.95 -17.36 6.51
CA GLN A 173 -17.18 -18.53 6.06
C GLN A 173 -15.81 -18.59 6.72
N GLN A 174 -15.09 -17.47 6.81
CA GLN A 174 -13.79 -17.40 7.49
C GLN A 174 -13.90 -17.77 8.98
N LYS A 175 -14.93 -17.27 9.68
CA LYS A 175 -15.15 -17.62 11.09
C LYS A 175 -15.37 -19.13 11.28
N VAL A 176 -16.11 -19.76 10.36
CA VAL A 176 -16.32 -21.21 10.40
C VAL A 176 -15.01 -21.96 10.17
N LEU A 177 -14.21 -21.57 9.17
CA LEU A 177 -12.91 -22.18 8.89
C LEU A 177 -11.93 -22.06 10.07
N CYS A 178 -11.86 -20.89 10.71
CA CYS A 178 -11.04 -20.69 11.90
C CYS A 178 -11.52 -21.52 13.10
N ALA A 179 -12.84 -21.77 13.22
CA ALA A 179 -13.40 -22.57 14.30
C ALA A 179 -13.19 -24.09 14.09
N THR A 180 -13.07 -24.56 12.85
CA THR A 180 -12.91 -25.98 12.52
C THR A 180 -11.47 -26.45 12.37
N GLY A 181 -10.49 -25.53 12.39
CA GLY A 181 -9.06 -25.86 12.32
C GLY A 181 -8.59 -26.45 10.99
N ALA A 182 -9.39 -26.30 9.93
CA ALA A 182 -9.01 -26.71 8.58
C ALA A 182 -8.09 -25.64 7.97
N HIS A 183 -6.78 -25.91 7.99
CA HIS A 183 -5.77 -25.19 7.19
C HIS A 183 -5.42 -26.01 5.96
#